data_AF-A0A813SZN5-F1
#
_entry.id   AF-A0A813SZN5-F1
#
_cell.length_a   1.000
_cell.length_b   1.000
_cell.length_c   1.000
_cell.angle_alpha   90.00
_cell.angle_beta   90.00
_cell.angle_gamma   90.00
#
_symmetry.space_group_name_H-M   'P 1'
#
loop_
_entity.id
_entity.type
_entity.pdbx_description
1 polymer ?
#
loop_
_entity_poly.entity_id
_entity_poly.type
_entity_poly.pdbx_seq_one_letter_code
_entity_poly.pdbx_strand_id
1 'polypeptide(L)'
;MILVSINLTPYFGQGPVYPTQKGFESDDCRYVHWWTSILYIGNFINSNKMCLGITWYLHNDMQFHWIAPLVLIPFVLGRKSISFIIATLFVLIGIGSILGILLYYPNNYLFYSLVLLFIKIFTLHLGVVYPHNYSCYLVHSTVLHTMIYSQTMPFFYQAHLVVNNFISQIFFSYVAAIFVTIFFETPFFQLGKKLFKR
;
A
#
# COMPACT_ATOMS: atom_id res chain seq x y z
N MET A 1 -8.38 -0.96 -8.17
CA MET A 1 -8.51 -0.39 -6.81
C MET A 1 -8.94 1.06 -6.82
N ILE A 2 -8.21 2.02 -7.40
CA ILE A 2 -8.60 3.46 -7.39
C ILE A 2 -10.04 3.71 -7.87
N LEU A 3 -10.46 3.07 -8.97
CA LEU A 3 -11.83 3.21 -9.50
C LEU A 3 -12.89 2.65 -8.54
N VAL A 4 -12.59 1.53 -7.87
CA VAL A 4 -13.45 0.91 -6.85
C VAL A 4 -13.51 1.83 -5.63
N SER A 5 -12.38 2.35 -5.18
CA SER A 5 -12.28 3.30 -4.08
C SER A 5 -13.16 4.52 -4.30
N ILE A 6 -13.03 5.20 -5.43
CA ILE A 6 -13.73 6.45 -5.69
C ILE A 6 -15.25 6.26 -5.87
N ASN A 7 -15.69 5.15 -6.47
CA ASN A 7 -17.09 4.99 -6.84
C ASN A 7 -17.89 4.08 -5.92
N LEU A 8 -17.26 3.08 -5.30
CA LEU A 8 -17.96 2.08 -4.49
C LEU A 8 -17.80 2.32 -3.00
N THR A 9 -16.69 2.91 -2.54
CA THR A 9 -16.51 3.12 -1.09
C THR A 9 -17.65 3.91 -0.46
N PRO A 10 -18.22 4.99 -1.04
CA PRO A 10 -19.32 5.72 -0.41
C PRO A 10 -20.54 4.87 0.00
N TYR A 11 -20.69 3.66 -0.56
CA TYR A 11 -21.77 2.73 -0.25
C TYR A 11 -21.40 1.59 0.72
N PHE A 12 -20.13 1.48 1.12
CA PHE A 12 -19.63 0.37 1.94
C PHE A 12 -19.91 0.52 3.44
N GLY A 13 -20.12 1.73 3.95
CA GLY A 13 -20.35 2.00 5.37
C GLY A 13 -21.74 2.57 5.65
N GLN A 14 -22.27 2.27 6.84
CA GLN A 14 -23.53 2.83 7.36
C GLN A 14 -23.40 3.37 8.79
N GLY A 15 -22.20 3.33 9.37
CA GLY A 15 -21.98 3.79 10.75
C GLY A 15 -22.07 5.32 10.88
N PRO A 16 -22.27 5.83 12.11
CA PRO A 16 -22.48 7.26 12.37
C PRO A 16 -21.26 8.14 12.06
N VAL A 17 -20.06 7.55 12.07
CA VAL A 17 -18.80 8.24 11.73
C VAL A 17 -18.52 8.16 10.23
N TYR A 18 -19.33 7.43 9.46
CA TYR A 18 -19.05 7.17 8.06
C TYR A 18 -19.37 8.38 7.16
N PRO A 19 -18.39 8.90 6.40
CA PRO A 19 -18.64 9.99 5.45
C PRO A 19 -19.33 9.47 4.17
N THR A 20 -20.66 9.33 4.23
CA THR A 20 -21.52 8.73 3.19
C THR A 20 -21.40 9.35 1.80
N GLN A 21 -20.95 10.60 1.66
CA GLN A 21 -20.78 11.26 0.37
C GLN A 21 -19.34 11.20 -0.18
N LYS A 22 -18.35 10.98 0.68
CA LYS A 22 -16.92 11.13 0.35
C LYS A 22 -16.18 9.79 0.29
N GLY A 23 -16.66 8.79 1.02
CA GLY A 23 -15.96 7.51 1.13
C GLY A 23 -14.76 7.59 2.09
N PHE A 24 -13.88 6.58 2.05
CA PHE A 24 -12.69 6.54 2.93
C PHE A 24 -11.56 7.48 2.48
N GLU A 25 -11.62 7.99 1.25
CA GLU A 25 -10.52 8.69 0.60
C GLU A 25 -10.54 10.21 0.90
N SER A 26 -9.45 10.89 0.59
CA SER A 26 -9.35 12.35 0.74
C SER A 26 -10.30 13.11 -0.20
N ASP A 27 -10.82 14.26 0.27
CA ASP A 27 -11.80 15.11 -0.45
C ASP A 27 -11.35 15.45 -1.89
N ASP A 28 -10.05 15.68 -2.07
CA ASP A 28 -9.45 16.10 -3.33
C ASP A 28 -9.12 14.89 -4.25
N CYS A 29 -9.30 13.65 -3.80
CA CYS A 29 -8.95 12.47 -4.60
C CYS A 29 -9.73 12.44 -5.93
N ARG A 30 -11.07 12.48 -5.86
CA ARG A 30 -11.94 12.22 -7.01
C ARG A 30 -11.73 13.21 -8.15
N TYR A 31 -11.45 14.47 -7.82
CA TYR A 31 -11.41 15.56 -8.78
C TYR A 31 -9.98 16.01 -9.13
N VAL A 32 -9.04 15.95 -8.17
CA VAL A 32 -7.72 16.60 -8.33
C VAL A 32 -6.58 15.59 -8.34
N HIS A 33 -6.62 14.53 -7.52
CA HIS A 33 -5.45 13.69 -7.26
C HIS A 33 -5.52 12.25 -7.79
N TRP A 34 -6.65 11.79 -8.36
CA TRP A 34 -6.80 10.41 -8.86
C TRP A 34 -5.71 9.97 -9.86
N TRP A 35 -5.29 10.87 -10.76
CA TRP A 35 -4.32 10.60 -11.81
C TRP A 35 -2.90 10.41 -11.25
N THR A 36 -2.60 11.03 -10.10
CA THR A 36 -1.28 10.91 -9.45
C THR A 36 -0.99 9.49 -9.00
N SER A 37 -2.04 8.72 -8.71
CA SER A 37 -1.96 7.31 -8.34
C SER A 37 -1.78 6.37 -9.52
N ILE A 38 -2.20 6.77 -10.73
CA ILE A 38 -1.95 6.02 -11.97
C ILE A 38 -0.50 6.22 -12.44
N LEU A 39 0.02 7.44 -12.31
CA LEU A 39 1.39 7.76 -12.68
C LEU A 39 2.42 7.39 -11.60
N TYR A 40 2.01 6.80 -10.49
CA TYR A 40 2.89 6.43 -9.37
C TYR A 40 3.72 7.61 -8.79
N ILE A 41 3.16 8.82 -8.79
CA ILE A 41 3.79 10.04 -8.23
C ILE A 41 3.01 10.70 -7.07
N GLY A 42 1.93 10.08 -6.57
CA GLY A 42 1.13 10.61 -5.47
C GLY A 42 1.95 11.01 -4.23
N ASN A 43 3.04 10.27 -3.94
CA ASN A 43 3.94 10.53 -2.81
C ASN A 43 4.72 11.84 -2.92
N PHE A 44 5.01 12.32 -4.14
CA PHE A 44 5.82 13.51 -4.37
C PHE A 44 5.01 14.80 -4.45
N ILE A 45 3.77 14.72 -4.97
CA ILE A 45 2.93 15.91 -5.16
C ILE A 45 2.37 16.36 -3.82
N ASN A 46 1.70 15.48 -3.09
CA ASN A 46 1.07 15.79 -1.81
C ASN A 46 0.99 14.53 -0.95
N SER A 47 2.01 14.28 -0.14
CA SER A 47 2.05 13.13 0.78
C SER A 47 0.89 13.11 1.79
N ASN A 48 0.42 14.29 2.23
CA ASN A 48 -0.67 14.42 3.20
C ASN A 48 -2.08 14.31 2.57
N LYS A 49 -2.21 14.53 1.26
CA LYS A 49 -3.48 14.50 0.52
C LYS A 49 -3.45 13.45 -0.60
N MET A 50 -2.78 12.34 -0.34
CA MET A 50 -2.82 11.22 -1.26
C MET A 50 -4.26 10.72 -1.40
N CYS A 51 -4.59 10.19 -2.58
CA CYS A 51 -5.89 9.56 -2.75
C CYS A 51 -6.00 8.34 -1.82
N LEU A 52 -5.17 7.33 -2.06
CA LEU A 52 -5.11 6.09 -1.29
C LEU A 52 -3.81 6.00 -0.51
N GLY A 53 -3.84 6.20 0.82
CA GLY A 53 -2.64 6.15 1.66
C GLY A 53 -1.88 4.82 1.55
N ILE A 54 -2.59 3.69 1.46
CA ILE A 54 -1.99 2.35 1.31
C ILE A 54 -1.14 2.22 0.04
N THR A 55 -1.50 2.95 -1.01
CA THR A 55 -0.75 2.88 -2.28
C THR A 55 0.60 3.56 -2.20
N TRP A 56 0.92 4.30 -1.13
CA TRP A 56 2.22 4.95 -0.94
C TRP A 56 3.40 3.99 -1.16
N TYR A 57 3.30 2.77 -0.65
CA TYR A 57 4.34 1.76 -0.86
C TYR A 57 4.47 1.37 -2.35
N LEU A 58 3.35 1.22 -3.05
CA LEU A 58 3.32 0.87 -4.47
C LEU A 58 3.91 1.99 -5.35
N HIS A 59 3.65 3.25 -5.02
CA HIS A 59 4.28 4.39 -5.68
C HIS A 59 5.81 4.35 -5.52
N ASN A 60 6.30 4.06 -4.32
CA ASN A 60 7.74 3.94 -4.08
C ASN A 60 8.36 2.76 -4.84
N ASP A 61 7.70 1.60 -4.88
CA ASP A 61 8.20 0.40 -5.57
C ASP A 61 8.41 0.68 -7.07
N MET A 62 7.44 1.34 -7.71
CA MET A 62 7.56 1.74 -9.13
C MET A 62 8.67 2.76 -9.36
N GLN A 63 8.88 3.70 -8.44
CA GLN A 63 9.97 4.66 -8.52
C GLN A 63 11.34 3.99 -8.40
N PHE A 64 11.48 3.01 -7.50
CA PHE A 64 12.71 2.20 -7.43
C PHE A 64 12.91 1.38 -8.69
N HIS A 65 11.85 0.88 -9.31
CA HIS A 65 11.93 0.20 -10.60
C HIS A 65 12.45 1.13 -11.72
N TRP A 66 12.05 2.41 -11.72
CA TRP A 66 12.56 3.40 -12.68
C TRP A 66 14.01 3.81 -12.43
N ILE A 67 14.45 3.80 -11.16
CA ILE A 67 15.83 4.13 -10.77
C ILE A 67 16.77 2.93 -10.95
N ALA A 68 16.26 1.70 -10.87
CA ALA A 68 17.05 0.47 -10.96
C ALA A 68 17.98 0.39 -12.18
N PRO A 69 17.61 0.81 -13.40
CA PRO A 69 18.50 0.83 -14.55
C PRO A 69 19.78 1.64 -14.34
N LEU A 70 19.77 2.70 -13.51
CA LEU A 70 20.97 3.49 -13.21
C LEU A 70 22.04 2.67 -12.49
N VAL A 71 21.63 1.67 -11.70
CA VAL A 71 22.53 0.72 -11.03
C VAL A 71 22.82 -0.48 -11.93
N LEU A 72 21.80 -1.01 -12.61
CA LEU A 72 21.89 -2.25 -13.39
C LEU A 72 22.60 -2.10 -14.73
N ILE A 73 22.44 -0.98 -15.46
CA ILE A 73 23.08 -0.78 -16.76
C ILE A 73 24.62 -0.77 -16.64
N PRO A 74 25.24 0.02 -15.73
CA PRO A 74 26.69 -0.04 -15.53
C PRO A 74 27.18 -1.42 -15.08
N PHE A 75 26.36 -2.16 -14.33
CA PHE A 75 26.67 -3.51 -13.88
C PHE A 75 26.77 -4.50 -15.06
N VAL A 76 25.77 -4.49 -15.95
CA VAL A 76 25.73 -5.36 -17.14
C VAL A 76 26.81 -4.98 -18.16
N LEU A 77 27.14 -3.69 -18.28
CA LEU A 77 28.21 -3.19 -19.16
C LEU A 77 29.64 -3.43 -18.62
N GLY A 78 29.80 -4.19 -17.53
CA GLY A 78 31.10 -4.55 -16.95
C GLY A 78 31.75 -3.47 -16.07
N ARG A 79 31.09 -2.32 -15.90
CA ARG A 79 31.56 -1.20 -15.05
C ARG A 79 31.07 -1.35 -13.60
N LYS A 80 31.40 -2.49 -12.98
CA LYS A 80 30.89 -2.88 -11.64
C LYS A 80 31.21 -1.84 -10.57
N SER A 81 32.39 -1.22 -10.59
CA SER A 81 32.78 -0.20 -9.61
C SER A 81 31.83 1.00 -9.59
N ILE A 82 31.40 1.49 -10.77
CA ILE A 82 30.44 2.60 -10.88
C ILE A 82 29.07 2.18 -10.34
N SER A 83 28.61 0.97 -10.68
CA SER A 83 27.35 0.43 -10.17
C SER A 83 27.33 0.35 -8.64
N PHE A 84 28.41 -0.17 -8.03
CA PHE A 84 28.53 -0.24 -6.57
C PHE A 84 28.55 1.15 -5.93
N ILE A 85 29.25 2.13 -6.51
CA ILE A 85 29.28 3.51 -5.99
C ILE A 85 27.89 4.14 -6.01
N ILE A 86 27.14 3.97 -7.11
CA ILE A 86 25.77 4.51 -7.22
C ILE A 86 24.85 3.81 -6.21
N ALA A 87 24.96 2.49 -6.07
CA ALA A 87 24.16 1.73 -5.11
C ALA A 87 24.44 2.15 -3.66
N THR A 88 25.71 2.30 -3.27
CA THR A 88 26.08 2.73 -1.92
C THR A 88 25.59 4.15 -1.64
N LEU A 89 25.68 5.06 -2.61
CA LEU A 89 25.16 6.42 -2.48
C LEU A 89 23.64 6.42 -2.21
N PHE A 90 22.86 5.65 -2.95
CA PHE A 90 21.40 5.56 -2.73
C PHE A 90 21.07 5.02 -1.34
N VAL A 91 21.81 4.00 -0.86
CA VAL A 91 21.64 3.46 0.49
C VAL A 91 21.95 4.52 1.55
N LEU A 92 23.02 5.28 1.38
CA LEU A 92 23.40 6.35 2.32
C LEU A 92 22.35 7.47 2.37
N ILE A 93 21.79 7.87 1.22
CA ILE A 93 20.69 8.86 1.16
C ILE A 93 19.45 8.34 1.89
N GLY A 94 19.09 7.05 1.71
CA GLY A 94 17.98 6.42 2.41
C GLY A 94 18.16 6.34 3.92
N ILE A 95 19.37 6.00 4.39
CA ILE A 95 19.69 6.00 5.83
C ILE A 95 19.65 7.44 6.38
N GLY A 96 20.19 8.40 5.63
CA GLY A 96 20.21 9.81 6.01
C GLY A 96 18.81 10.42 6.14
N SER A 97 17.88 10.07 5.25
CA SER A 97 16.50 10.55 5.34
C SER A 97 15.78 9.98 6.55
N ILE A 98 15.93 8.69 6.85
CA ILE A 98 15.36 8.06 8.06
C ILE A 98 15.92 8.72 9.32
N LEU A 99 17.25 8.90 9.39
CA LEU A 99 17.90 9.56 10.52
C LEU A 99 17.43 11.01 10.67
N GLY A 100 17.28 11.74 9.56
CA GLY A 100 16.78 13.11 9.55
C GLY A 100 15.38 13.24 10.16
N ILE A 101 14.45 12.35 9.79
CA ILE A 101 13.10 12.40 10.37
C ILE A 101 13.11 11.97 11.84
N LEU A 102 13.93 10.99 12.24
CA LEU A 102 14.11 10.59 13.63
C LEU A 102 14.61 11.74 14.53
N LEU A 103 15.53 12.56 14.01
CA LEU A 103 16.04 13.73 14.73
C LEU A 103 15.04 14.90 14.75
N TYR A 104 14.22 15.03 13.71
CA TYR A 104 13.24 16.13 13.59
C TYR A 104 11.97 15.91 14.43
N TYR A 105 11.52 14.66 14.63
CA TYR A 105 10.37 14.32 15.48
C TYR A 105 10.76 13.45 16.69
N PRO A 106 11.47 14.00 17.69
CA PRO A 106 12.02 13.24 18.80
C PRO A 106 10.98 12.66 19.78
N ASN A 107 9.69 13.04 19.68
CA ASN A 107 8.63 12.65 20.64
C ASN A 107 7.47 11.85 20.03
N ASN A 108 7.48 11.56 18.72
CA ASN A 108 6.39 10.82 18.04
C ASN A 108 6.70 9.32 17.86
N TYR A 109 7.32 8.68 18.88
CA TYR A 109 7.65 7.25 18.87
C TYR A 109 6.44 6.34 18.63
N LEU A 110 5.24 6.76 19.01
CA LEU A 110 4.01 5.97 18.93
C LEU A 110 3.50 5.82 17.48
N PHE A 111 3.61 6.89 16.67
CA PHE A 111 3.29 6.84 15.24
C PHE A 111 4.34 6.01 14.47
N TYR A 112 5.61 6.19 14.80
CA TYR A 112 6.73 5.41 14.24
C TYR A 112 6.64 3.92 14.54
N SER A 113 6.36 3.57 15.80
CA SER A 113 6.23 2.19 16.24
C SER A 113 5.03 1.53 15.57
N LEU A 114 3.89 2.22 15.42
CA LEU A 114 2.73 1.68 14.70
C LEU A 114 3.01 1.47 13.21
N VAL A 115 3.63 2.41 12.51
CA VAL A 115 3.99 2.25 11.09
C VAL A 115 5.01 1.14 10.90
N LEU A 116 6.03 1.06 11.77
CA LEU A 116 7.01 -0.03 11.75
C LEU A 116 6.41 -1.36 12.17
N LEU A 117 5.42 -1.40 13.07
CA LEU A 117 4.70 -2.62 13.47
C LEU A 117 3.77 -3.10 12.36
N PHE A 118 3.09 -2.18 11.65
CA PHE A 118 2.34 -2.49 10.44
C PHE A 118 3.28 -3.03 9.36
N ILE A 119 4.43 -2.39 9.13
CA ILE A 119 5.46 -2.89 8.23
C ILE A 119 5.99 -4.24 8.73
N LYS A 120 6.27 -4.43 10.03
CA LYS A 120 6.80 -5.70 10.58
C LYS A 120 5.80 -6.84 10.49
N ILE A 121 4.54 -6.62 10.86
CA ILE A 121 3.46 -7.60 10.73
C ILE A 121 3.26 -7.95 9.26
N PHE A 122 3.37 -6.96 8.37
CA PHE A 122 3.27 -7.15 6.94
C PHE A 122 4.47 -7.93 6.35
N THR A 123 5.71 -7.57 6.69
CA THR A 123 6.93 -8.28 6.27
C THR A 123 7.01 -9.69 6.85
N LEU A 124 6.52 -9.91 8.08
CA LEU A 124 6.51 -11.22 8.73
C LEU A 124 5.44 -12.17 8.15
N HIS A 125 4.36 -11.63 7.57
CA HIS A 125 3.41 -12.42 6.75
C HIS A 125 3.87 -12.62 5.29
N LEU A 126 4.77 -11.78 4.78
CA LEU A 126 5.22 -11.81 3.38
C LEU A 126 6.38 -12.78 3.10
N GLY A 127 7.01 -13.38 4.12
CA GLY A 127 8.13 -14.30 3.92
C GLY A 127 7.78 -15.70 3.39
N VAL A 128 6.50 -16.08 3.27
CA VAL A 128 6.13 -17.51 3.05
C VAL A 128 5.24 -17.79 1.81
N VAL A 129 4.54 -16.86 1.17
CA VAL A 129 3.61 -17.22 0.05
C VAL A 129 3.52 -16.15 -1.05
N TYR A 130 4.20 -16.34 -2.18
CA TYR A 130 4.60 -15.25 -3.09
C TYR A 130 3.62 -14.71 -4.17
N PRO A 131 2.42 -15.27 -4.50
CA PRO A 131 1.54 -14.64 -5.50
C PRO A 131 0.19 -14.08 -5.00
N HIS A 132 -0.42 -14.61 -3.94
CA HIS A 132 -1.77 -14.18 -3.50
C HIS A 132 -1.76 -13.03 -2.48
N ASN A 133 -0.57 -12.60 -2.05
CA ASN A 133 -0.40 -11.64 -0.97
C ASN A 133 -0.57 -10.18 -1.43
N TYR A 134 -0.27 -9.87 -2.69
CA TYR A 134 -0.37 -8.50 -3.18
C TYR A 134 -1.84 -8.04 -3.31
N SER A 135 -2.69 -8.86 -3.93
CA SER A 135 -4.13 -8.60 -3.95
C SER A 135 -4.73 -8.54 -2.55
N CYS A 136 -4.31 -9.43 -1.65
CA CYS A 136 -4.74 -9.39 -0.25
C CYS A 136 -4.34 -8.09 0.43
N TYR A 137 -3.10 -7.62 0.26
CA TYR A 137 -2.64 -6.34 0.80
C TYR A 137 -3.50 -5.15 0.33
N LEU A 138 -3.75 -5.06 -0.98
CA LEU A 138 -4.52 -3.96 -1.55
C LEU A 138 -5.96 -3.93 -1.03
N VAL A 139 -6.59 -5.10 -0.92
CA VAL A 139 -7.99 -5.22 -0.49
C VAL A 139 -8.13 -5.13 1.03
N HIS A 140 -7.15 -5.61 1.78
CA HIS A 140 -7.18 -5.64 3.25
C HIS A 140 -7.47 -4.28 3.86
N SER A 141 -6.81 -3.23 3.36
CA SER A 141 -7.06 -1.87 3.84
C SER A 141 -8.51 -1.43 3.63
N THR A 142 -9.12 -1.75 2.48
CA THR A 142 -10.53 -1.43 2.20
C THR A 142 -11.50 -2.21 3.08
N VAL A 143 -11.20 -3.48 3.36
CA VAL A 143 -12.00 -4.33 4.27
C VAL A 143 -11.92 -3.80 5.70
N LEU A 144 -10.72 -3.44 6.17
CA LEU A 144 -10.50 -2.86 7.49
C LEU A 144 -11.31 -1.58 7.68
N HIS A 145 -11.20 -0.62 6.77
CA HIS A 145 -11.95 0.64 6.84
C HIS A 145 -13.46 0.37 6.79
N THR A 146 -13.92 -0.48 5.88
CA THR A 146 -15.35 -0.83 5.77
C THR A 146 -15.91 -1.36 7.07
N MET A 147 -15.19 -2.28 7.73
CA MET A 147 -15.62 -2.86 8.99
C MET A 147 -15.59 -1.85 10.13
N ILE A 148 -14.54 -1.02 10.24
CA ILE A 148 -14.45 0.02 11.29
C ILE A 148 -15.58 1.02 11.14
N TYR A 149 -15.81 1.52 9.92
CA TYR A 149 -16.84 2.53 9.66
C TYR A 149 -18.27 1.99 9.61
N SER A 150 -18.45 0.66 9.54
CA SER A 150 -19.76 0.04 9.68
C SER A 150 -20.17 -0.14 11.14
N GLN A 151 -19.26 0.07 12.10
CA GLN A 151 -19.59 -0.02 13.52
C GLN A 151 -20.53 1.11 13.92
N THR A 152 -21.62 0.75 14.60
CA THR A 152 -22.58 1.69 15.19
C THR A 152 -22.26 2.02 16.65
N MET A 153 -21.31 1.31 17.26
CA MET A 153 -20.93 1.42 18.67
C MET A 153 -19.41 1.54 18.83
N PRO A 154 -18.91 2.22 19.88
CA PRO A 154 -17.48 2.40 20.12
C PRO A 154 -16.78 1.06 20.43
N PHE A 155 -15.51 0.97 20.03
CA PHE A 155 -14.70 -0.25 20.20
C PHE A 155 -14.18 -0.37 21.64
N PHE A 156 -14.55 -1.46 22.32
CA PHE A 156 -14.01 -1.79 23.65
C PHE A 156 -12.79 -2.71 23.53
N TYR A 157 -11.69 -2.37 24.20
CA TYR A 157 -10.46 -3.17 24.23
C TYR A 157 -10.62 -4.41 25.12
N GLN A 158 -11.33 -5.42 24.62
CA GLN A 158 -11.41 -6.74 25.22
C GLN A 158 -10.71 -7.78 24.35
N ALA A 159 -9.92 -8.66 24.98
CA ALA A 159 -9.07 -9.62 24.25
C ALA A 159 -9.87 -10.50 23.27
N HIS A 160 -11.00 -11.05 23.70
CA HIS A 160 -11.84 -11.91 22.84
C HIS A 160 -12.42 -11.16 21.63
N LEU A 161 -12.84 -9.91 21.81
CA LEU A 161 -13.38 -9.09 20.73
C LEU A 161 -12.28 -8.71 19.73
N VAL A 162 -11.08 -8.38 20.21
CA VAL A 162 -9.93 -8.08 19.36
C VAL A 162 -9.55 -9.30 18.52
N VAL A 163 -9.47 -10.48 19.14
CA VAL A 163 -9.12 -11.73 18.43
C VAL A 163 -10.18 -12.09 17.38
N ASN A 164 -11.47 -12.04 17.74
CA ASN A 164 -12.54 -12.37 16.80
C ASN A 164 -12.62 -11.39 15.62
N ASN A 165 -12.44 -10.09 15.88
CA ASN A 165 -12.35 -9.10 14.82
C ASN A 165 -11.13 -9.35 13.94
N PHE A 166 -9.96 -9.62 14.53
CA PHE A 166 -8.75 -9.90 13.76
C PHE A 166 -8.91 -11.11 12.82
N ILE A 167 -9.45 -12.23 13.33
CA ILE A 167 -9.72 -13.42 12.52
C ILE A 167 -10.70 -13.11 11.40
N SER A 168 -11.76 -12.36 11.71
CA SER A 168 -12.77 -11.96 10.71
C SER A 168 -12.14 -11.09 9.61
N GLN A 169 -11.34 -10.09 9.97
CA GLN A 169 -10.66 -9.20 9.02
C GLN A 169 -9.77 -9.99 8.06
N ILE A 170 -8.98 -10.92 8.59
CA ILE A 170 -8.15 -11.81 7.77
C ILE A 170 -9.02 -12.60 6.80
N PHE A 171 -10.04 -13.29 7.31
CA PHE A 171 -10.92 -14.12 6.50
C PHE A 171 -11.54 -13.34 5.33
N PHE A 172 -12.18 -12.20 5.61
CA PHE A 172 -12.81 -11.38 4.57
C PHE A 172 -11.80 -10.80 3.58
N SER A 173 -10.59 -10.43 4.04
CA SER A 173 -9.52 -9.95 3.17
C SER A 173 -9.07 -11.01 2.18
N TYR A 174 -8.88 -12.25 2.62
CA TYR A 174 -8.50 -13.36 1.73
C TYR A 174 -9.61 -13.72 0.75
N VAL A 175 -10.88 -13.74 1.20
CA VAL A 175 -12.02 -13.99 0.31
C VAL A 175 -12.10 -12.93 -0.78
N ALA A 176 -11.98 -11.66 -0.41
CA ALA A 176 -12.01 -10.57 -1.38
C ALA A 176 -10.76 -10.55 -2.29
N ALA A 177 -9.59 -10.93 -1.77
CA ALA A 177 -8.37 -11.10 -2.56
C ALA A 177 -8.53 -12.17 -3.64
N ILE A 178 -9.08 -13.34 -3.30
CA ILE A 178 -9.34 -14.43 -4.25
C ILE A 178 -10.26 -13.94 -5.38
N PHE A 179 -11.30 -13.17 -5.04
CA PHE A 179 -12.17 -12.57 -6.03
C PHE A 179 -11.39 -11.66 -6.98
N VAL A 180 -10.56 -10.76 -6.45
CA VAL A 180 -9.72 -9.86 -7.28
C VAL A 180 -8.75 -10.65 -8.16
N THR A 181 -8.11 -11.68 -7.63
CA THR A 181 -7.16 -12.52 -8.38
C THR A 181 -7.83 -13.28 -9.52
N ILE A 182 -9.04 -13.82 -9.32
CA ILE A 182 -9.76 -14.57 -10.35
C ILE A 182 -10.26 -13.62 -11.46
N PHE A 183 -10.88 -12.50 -11.10
CA PHE A 183 -11.51 -11.61 -12.07
C PHE A 183 -10.55 -10.67 -12.78
N PHE A 184 -9.44 -10.30 -12.14
CA PHE A 184 -8.49 -9.32 -12.69
C PHE A 184 -7.11 -9.95 -12.94
N GLU A 185 -6.40 -10.43 -11.91
CA GLU A 185 -4.99 -10.84 -12.10
C GLU A 185 -4.84 -12.02 -13.07
N THR A 186 -5.69 -13.05 -12.95
CA THR A 186 -5.63 -14.25 -13.79
C THR A 186 -5.84 -13.97 -15.28
N PRO A 187 -6.91 -13.26 -15.71
CA PRO A 187 -7.09 -12.96 -17.13
C PRO A 187 -6.01 -12.04 -17.68
N PHE A 188 -5.55 -11.03 -16.93
CA PHE A 188 -4.45 -10.18 -17.38
C PHE A 188 -3.13 -10.95 -17.50
N PHE A 189 -2.84 -11.88 -16.59
CA PHE A 189 -1.66 -12.74 -16.68
C PHE A 189 -1.70 -13.67 -17.88
N GLN A 190 -2.86 -14.28 -18.17
CA GLN A 190 -3.04 -15.11 -19.36
C GLN A 190 -2.92 -14.29 -20.65
N LEU A 191 -3.47 -13.08 -20.66
CA LEU A 191 -3.34 -12.14 -21.77
C LEU A 191 -1.87 -11.74 -21.99
N GLY A 192 -1.14 -11.43 -20.92
CA GLY A 192 0.29 -11.14 -20.96
C GLY A 192 1.11 -12.30 -21.53
N LYS A 193 0.84 -13.53 -21.10
CA LYS A 193 1.47 -14.74 -21.68
C LYS A 193 1.20 -14.92 -23.17
N LYS A 194 0.05 -14.47 -23.67
CA LYS A 194 -0.27 -14.51 -25.11
C LYS A 194 0.39 -13.36 -25.87
N LEU A 195 0.40 -12.15 -25.31
CA LEU A 195 0.99 -10.95 -25.92
C LEU A 195 2.52 -11.02 -26.02
N PHE A 196 3.17 -11.51 -24.96
CA PHE A 196 4.64 -11.58 -24.87
C PHE A 196 5.20 -12.97 -25.18
N LYS A 197 4.39 -13.85 -25.81
CA LYS A 197 4.86 -15.13 -26.36
C LYS A 197 5.74 -14.85 -27.59
N ARG A 198 6.97 -14.42 -27.35
CA ARG A 198 8.13 -14.64 -28.20
C ARG A 198 8.99 -15.71 -27.55
#